data_AF-A0JK68-F1
#
_entry.id   AF-A0JK68-F1
#
_cell.length_a   1.000
_cell.length_b   1.000
_cell.length_c   1.000
_cell.angle_alpha   90.00
_cell.angle_beta   90.00
_cell.angle_gamma   90.00
#
_symmetry.space_group_name_H-M   'P 1'
#
loop_
_entity.id
_entity.type
_entity.pdbx_description
1 polymer ?
#
loop_
_entity_poly.entity_id
_entity_poly.type
_entity_poly.pdbx_seq_one_letter_code
_entity_poly.pdbx_strand_id
1 'polypeptide(L)'
;RFQQMAFLNKGLRISLRDERTPDEGEESRKDSFRYERGLPDYVEYLNSQKKADLVHPDVIAIEAEDTDRKIALELAMQWNTSYQESVHTFANTINTHEGGTHEEGFRAALTSLV
;
A
#
# COMPACT_ATOMS: atom_id res chain seq x y z
N ARG A 1 -9.63 -4.27 -3.71
CA ARG A 1 -8.84 -5.38 -3.11
C ARG A 1 -7.74 -5.88 -4.04
N PHE A 2 -8.03 -6.26 -5.29
CA PHE A 2 -7.00 -6.73 -6.25
C PHE A 2 -5.89 -5.71 -6.51
N GLN A 3 -6.25 -4.43 -6.68
CA GLN A 3 -5.28 -3.35 -6.81
C GLN A 3 -4.30 -3.27 -5.61
N GLN A 4 -4.81 -3.39 -4.38
CA GLN A 4 -3.98 -3.42 -3.16
C GLN A 4 -3.00 -4.59 -3.17
N MET A 5 -3.44 -5.78 -3.58
CA MET A 5 -2.56 -6.94 -3.70
C MET A 5 -1.44 -6.72 -4.72
N ALA A 6 -1.73 -6.03 -5.82
CA ALA A 6 -0.72 -5.69 -6.82
C ALA A 6 0.33 -4.69 -6.30
N PHE A 7 -0.04 -3.78 -5.39
CA PHE A 7 0.93 -2.91 -4.71
C PHE A 7 1.84 -3.67 -3.74
N LEU A 8 1.29 -4.64 -3.02
CA LEU A 8 2.02 -5.45 -2.03
C LEU A 8 2.98 -6.46 -2.66
N ASN A 9 2.83 -6.73 -3.97
CA ASN A 9 3.64 -7.72 -4.69
C ASN A 9 4.30 -7.05 -5.91
N LYS A 10 5.53 -6.56 -5.74
CA LYS A 10 6.28 -5.86 -6.78
C LYS A 10 6.32 -6.69 -8.07
N GLY A 11 5.91 -6.07 -9.18
CA GLY A 11 5.94 -6.70 -10.51
C GLY A 11 4.81 -7.69 -10.81
N LEU A 12 3.95 -8.02 -9.83
CA LEU A 12 2.77 -8.86 -10.06
C LEU A 12 1.74 -8.12 -10.93
N ARG A 13 1.29 -8.77 -12.00
CA ARG A 13 0.16 -8.29 -12.82
C ARG A 13 -1.09 -9.06 -12.46
N ILE A 14 -2.15 -8.34 -12.08
CA ILE A 14 -3.49 -8.91 -11.84
C ILE A 14 -4.44 -8.33 -12.89
N SER A 15 -5.01 -9.19 -13.71
CA SER A 15 -6.01 -8.81 -14.72
C SER A 15 -7.38 -9.37 -14.32
N LEU A 16 -8.37 -8.49 -14.18
CA LEU A 16 -9.74 -8.84 -13.87
C LEU A 16 -10.58 -8.64 -15.14
N ARG A 17 -11.35 -9.66 -15.51
CA ARG A 17 -12.32 -9.59 -16.59
C ARG A 17 -13.67 -10.00 -16.04
N ASP A 18 -14.66 -9.16 -16.27
CA ASP A 18 -16.04 -9.49 -16.00
C ASP A 18 -16.64 -10.23 -17.22
N GLU A 19 -17.11 -11.45 -17.01
CA GLU A 19 -17.71 -12.29 -18.05
C GLU A 19 -19.25 -12.26 -18.01
N ARG A 20 -19.85 -11.43 -17.15
CA ARG A 20 -21.31 -11.20 -17.17
C ARG A 20 -21.71 -10.54 -18.49
N THR A 21 -22.89 -10.91 -19.00
CA THR A 21 -23.46 -10.25 -20.19
C THR A 21 -23.64 -8.77 -19.86
N PRO A 22 -23.02 -7.86 -20.63
CA PRO A 22 -23.21 -6.43 -20.41
C PRO A 22 -24.66 -6.06 -20.74
N ASP A 23 -25.21 -5.11 -19.97
CA ASP A 23 -26.48 -4.49 -20.32
C ASP A 23 -26.38 -3.78 -21.68
N GLU A 24 -27.51 -3.58 -22.37
CA GLU A 24 -27.53 -2.98 -23.70
C GLU A 24 -26.84 -1.60 -23.69
N GLY A 25 -25.65 -1.53 -24.30
CA GLY A 25 -24.83 -0.32 -24.40
C GLY A 25 -23.60 -0.26 -23.49
N GLU A 26 -23.36 -1.25 -22.60
CA GLU A 26 -22.14 -1.32 -21.80
C GLU A 26 -21.04 -2.18 -22.48
N GLU A 27 -19.78 -1.77 -22.38
CA GLU A 27 -18.64 -2.61 -22.73
C GLU A 27 -18.28 -3.59 -21.60
N SER A 28 -17.71 -4.75 -21.94
CA SER A 28 -17.22 -5.72 -20.97
C SER A 28 -16.15 -5.09 -20.07
N ARG A 29 -16.36 -5.09 -18.75
CA ARG A 29 -15.42 -4.49 -17.78
C ARG A 29 -14.13 -5.31 -17.71
N LYS A 30 -13.00 -4.63 -17.93
CA LYS A 30 -11.65 -5.20 -17.86
C LYS A 30 -10.73 -4.25 -17.12
N ASP A 31 -10.12 -4.73 -16.05
CA ASP A 31 -9.14 -3.98 -15.26
C ASP A 31 -7.81 -4.72 -15.24
N SER A 32 -6.70 -3.97 -15.27
CA SER A 32 -5.35 -4.54 -15.14
C SER A 32 -4.54 -3.71 -14.17
N PHE A 33 -4.01 -4.35 -13.14
CA PHE A 33 -3.19 -3.75 -12.10
C PHE A 33 -1.78 -4.31 -12.17
N ARG A 34 -0.77 -3.44 -12.24
CA ARG A 34 0.65 -3.81 -12.14
C ARG A 34 1.40 -2.59 -11.61
N TYR A 35 2.16 -2.79 -10.54
CA TYR A 35 2.93 -1.75 -9.88
C TYR A 35 4.37 -2.24 -9.71
N GLU A 36 5.33 -1.45 -10.20
CA GLU A 36 6.73 -1.86 -10.25
C GLU A 36 7.49 -1.43 -9.00
N ARG A 37 7.14 -0.28 -8.40
CA ARG A 37 7.82 0.20 -7.18
C ARG A 37 7.23 -0.42 -5.92
N GLY A 38 5.97 -0.87 -5.95
CA GLY A 38 5.32 -1.53 -4.82
C GLY A 38 4.72 -0.54 -3.83
N LEU A 39 5.17 -0.56 -2.57
CA LEU A 39 4.63 0.33 -1.52
C LEU A 39 4.78 1.84 -1.81
N PRO A 40 5.84 2.35 -2.46
CA PRO A 40 5.89 3.75 -2.89
C PRO A 40 4.74 4.14 -3.82
N ASP A 41 4.41 3.30 -4.80
CA ASP A 41 3.26 3.54 -5.69
C ASP A 41 1.94 3.54 -4.89
N TYR A 42 1.87 2.74 -3.82
CA TYR A 42 0.69 2.69 -2.95
C TYR A 42 0.53 3.97 -2.13
N VAL A 43 1.61 4.51 -1.57
CA VAL A 43 1.59 5.78 -0.83
C VAL A 43 1.19 6.93 -1.75
N GLU A 44 1.75 6.99 -2.96
CA GLU A 44 1.36 7.99 -3.96
C GLU A 44 -0.12 7.86 -4.32
N TYR A 45 -0.61 6.64 -4.52
CA TYR A 45 -2.03 6.39 -4.76
C TYR A 45 -2.91 6.86 -3.59
N LEU A 46 -2.55 6.52 -2.35
CA LEU A 46 -3.30 6.97 -1.15
C LEU A 46 -3.31 8.49 -1.02
N ASN A 47 -2.18 9.16 -1.26
CA ASN A 47 -2.10 10.61 -1.22
C ASN A 47 -2.91 11.25 -2.36
N SER A 48 -2.98 10.64 -3.55
CA SER A 48 -3.81 11.15 -4.66
C SER A 48 -5.31 11.14 -4.36
N GLN A 49 -5.77 10.22 -3.51
CA GLN A 49 -7.16 10.14 -3.07
C GLN A 49 -7.48 11.16 -1.96
N LYS A 50 -6.45 11.69 -1.29
CA LYS A 50 -6.59 12.70 -0.24
C LYS A 50 -6.56 14.09 -0.87
N LYS A 51 -7.45 14.96 -0.41
CA LYS A 51 -7.43 16.40 -0.74
C LYS A 51 -6.47 17.14 0.19
N ALA A 52 -5.20 16.76 0.18
CA ALA A 52 -4.17 17.35 1.03
C ALA A 52 -2.86 17.52 0.25
N ASP A 53 -2.12 18.58 0.58
CA ASP A 53 -0.84 18.87 -0.03
C ASP A 53 0.26 18.02 0.63
N LEU A 54 1.28 17.65 -0.14
CA LEU A 54 2.43 16.90 0.36
C LEU A 54 3.38 17.83 1.13
N VAL A 55 3.89 17.37 2.27
CA VAL A 55 4.85 18.16 3.08
C VAL A 55 6.25 18.11 2.48
N HIS A 56 6.60 16.99 1.84
CA HIS A 56 7.89 16.77 1.17
C HIS A 56 7.68 15.95 -0.10
N PRO A 57 8.52 16.12 -1.13
CA PRO A 57 8.31 15.50 -2.44
C PRO A 57 8.54 13.99 -2.43
N ASP A 58 9.54 13.51 -1.71
CA ASP A 58 10.00 12.12 -1.80
C ASP A 58 9.26 11.19 -0.83
N VAL A 59 8.85 10.01 -1.30
CA VAL A 59 8.33 8.94 -0.43
C VAL A 59 9.50 8.25 0.26
N ILE A 60 9.44 8.13 1.58
CA ILE A 60 10.42 7.36 2.35
C ILE A 60 10.08 5.89 2.15
N ALA A 61 11.03 5.09 1.66
CA ALA A 61 10.88 3.65 1.44
C ALA A 61 12.03 2.89 2.10
N ILE A 62 11.70 1.86 2.88
CA ILE A 62 12.65 1.04 3.63
C ILE A 62 12.28 -0.43 3.45
N GLU A 63 13.28 -1.26 3.20
CA GLU A 63 13.15 -2.72 3.09
C GLU A 63 14.25 -3.36 3.93
N ALA A 64 13.87 -4.35 4.75
CA ALA A 64 14.78 -5.09 5.60
C ALA A 64 14.35 -6.55 5.68
N GLU A 65 15.32 -7.45 5.57
CA GLU A 65 15.09 -8.90 5.69
C GLU A 65 16.13 -9.49 6.65
N ASP A 66 15.64 -10.28 7.61
CA ASP A 66 16.44 -11.13 8.47
C ASP A 66 16.20 -12.59 8.07
N THR A 67 17.17 -13.17 7.35
CA THR A 67 17.08 -14.53 6.82
C THR A 67 17.17 -15.60 7.91
N ASP A 68 17.84 -15.30 9.03
CA ASP A 68 18.00 -16.24 10.13
C ASP A 68 16.71 -16.36 10.94
N ARG A 69 16.07 -15.22 11.21
CA ARG A 69 14.77 -15.14 11.91
C ARG A 69 13.58 -15.35 10.99
N LYS A 70 13.78 -15.35 9.66
CA LYS A 70 12.76 -15.46 8.62
C LYS A 70 11.69 -14.37 8.73
N ILE A 71 12.13 -13.14 8.96
CA ILE A 71 11.26 -11.96 9.07
C ILE A 71 11.68 -10.95 8.02
N ALA A 72 10.72 -10.49 7.23
CA ALA A 72 10.91 -9.40 6.28
C ALA A 72 9.94 -8.25 6.62
N LEU A 73 10.42 -7.02 6.48
CA LEU A 73 9.67 -5.79 6.66
C LEU A 73 9.89 -4.91 5.43
N GLU A 74 8.79 -4.42 4.88
CA GLU A 74 8.80 -3.36 3.88
C GLU A 74 7.90 -2.23 4.37
N LEU A 75 8.37 -0.99 4.23
CA LEU A 75 7.67 0.21 4.68
C LEU A 75 7.79 1.32 3.64
N ALA A 76 6.68 1.99 3.36
CA ALA A 76 6.69 3.27 2.67
C ALA A 76 5.80 4.28 3.40
N MET A 77 6.27 5.53 3.51
CA MET A 77 5.54 6.60 4.22
C MET A 77 5.84 7.99 3.64
N GLN A 78 4.87 8.89 3.78
CA GLN A 78 4.98 10.28 3.38
C GLN A 78 4.00 11.13 4.19
N TRP A 79 4.45 12.29 4.67
CA TRP A 79 3.59 13.25 5.37
C TRP A 79 2.85 14.15 4.38
N ASN A 80 1.60 14.47 4.71
CA ASN A 80 0.76 15.44 4.01
C ASN A 80 0.16 16.43 5.04
N THR A 81 -0.50 17.48 4.55
CA THR A 81 -1.07 18.54 5.39
C THR A 81 -2.38 18.15 6.10
N SER A 82 -2.86 16.91 5.95
CA SER A 82 -4.04 16.43 6.64
C SER A 82 -3.75 16.13 8.11
N TYR A 83 -4.74 16.40 8.96
CA TYR A 83 -4.69 16.06 10.39
C TYR A 83 -5.07 14.60 10.68
N GLN A 84 -5.49 13.83 9.66
CA GLN A 84 -5.89 12.43 9.82
C GLN A 84 -4.71 11.49 9.56
N GLU A 85 -4.41 10.63 10.53
CA GLU A 85 -3.50 9.51 10.34
C GLU A 85 -4.12 8.47 9.38
N SER A 86 -3.28 7.87 8.53
CA SER A 86 -3.70 6.85 7.57
C SER A 86 -2.61 5.81 7.47
N VAL A 87 -2.49 5.04 8.55
CA VAL A 87 -1.55 3.93 8.65
C VAL A 87 -2.27 2.68 8.17
N HIS A 88 -1.71 2.00 7.18
CA HIS A 88 -2.23 0.75 6.65
C HIS A 88 -1.19 -0.33 6.88
N THR A 89 -1.52 -1.33 7.70
CA THR A 89 -0.59 -2.38 8.11
C THR A 89 -0.99 -3.72 7.50
N PHE A 90 0.00 -4.53 7.17
CA PHE A 90 -0.20 -5.82 6.52
C PHE A 90 0.73 -6.87 7.10
N ALA A 91 0.24 -8.10 7.18
CA ALA A 91 1.03 -9.28 7.46
C ALA A 91 0.73 -10.34 6.40
N ASN A 92 1.74 -10.80 5.66
CA ASN A 92 1.59 -11.78 4.58
C ASN A 92 0.47 -11.43 3.58
N THR A 93 0.44 -10.17 3.10
CA THR A 93 -0.59 -9.63 2.19
C THR A 93 -2.00 -9.45 2.81
N ILE A 94 -2.20 -9.84 4.08
CA ILE A 94 -3.47 -9.68 4.78
C ILE A 94 -3.45 -8.35 5.53
N ASN A 95 -4.50 -7.55 5.35
CA ASN A 95 -4.66 -6.28 6.05
C ASN A 95 -4.96 -6.52 7.53
N THR A 96 -4.14 -5.95 8.40
CA THR A 96 -4.25 -6.06 9.85
C THR A 96 -4.96 -4.82 10.39
N HIS A 97 -6.28 -4.77 10.24
CA HIS A 97 -7.09 -3.61 10.64
C HIS A 97 -7.05 -3.30 12.14
N GLU A 98 -6.82 -4.32 12.97
CA GLU A 98 -6.69 -4.19 14.42
C GLU A 98 -5.24 -3.89 14.85
N GLY A 99 -4.34 -3.66 13.89
CA GLY A 99 -2.92 -3.46 14.11
C GLY A 99 -2.17 -4.74 14.43
N GLY A 100 -1.18 -4.65 15.33
CA GLY A 100 -0.35 -5.76 15.76
C GLY A 100 1.04 -5.31 16.19
N THR A 101 1.89 -6.29 16.50
CA THR A 101 3.25 -6.03 17.03
C THR A 101 4.14 -5.27 16.05
N HIS A 102 3.96 -5.47 14.75
CA HIS A 102 4.64 -4.72 13.68
C HIS A 102 4.23 -3.24 13.68
N GLU A 103 2.96 -2.93 13.94
CA GLU A 103 2.48 -1.55 14.02
C GLU A 103 2.98 -0.85 15.27
N GLU A 104 2.86 -1.50 16.43
CA GLU A 104 3.33 -0.96 17.71
C GLU A 104 4.84 -0.69 17.68
N GLY A 105 5.62 -1.64 17.11
CA GLY A 105 7.05 -1.48 16.92
C GLY A 105 7.40 -0.30 16.02
N PHE A 106 6.66 -0.11 14.92
CA PHE A 106 6.82 1.05 14.05
C PHE A 106 6.51 2.37 14.78
N ARG A 107 5.38 2.44 15.50
CA ARG A 107 4.98 3.65 16.24
C ARG A 107 6.02 4.01 17.30
N ALA A 108 6.46 3.04 18.10
CA ALA A 108 7.48 3.26 19.12
C ALA A 108 8.81 3.73 18.53
N ALA A 109 9.27 3.09 17.44
CA ALA A 109 10.50 3.47 16.75
C ALA A 109 10.42 4.91 16.22
N LEU A 110 9.34 5.25 15.51
CA LEU A 110 9.14 6.58 14.96
C LEU A 110 9.08 7.66 16.05
N THR A 111 8.38 7.40 17.16
CA THR A 111 8.33 8.34 18.30
C THR A 111 9.67 8.50 19.00
N SER A 112 10.50 7.46 19.07
CA SER A 112 11.83 7.56 19.70
C SER A 112 12.87 8.25 18.83
N LEU A 113 12.70 8.23 17.51
CA LEU A 113 13.62 8.84 16.54
C LEU A 113 13.44 10.36 16.44
N VAL A 114 12.20 10.85 16.63
CA VAL A 114 11.79 12.25 16.49
C VAL A 114 11.84 12.96 17.85
#